data_AF-A0A932QLX4-F1
#
_entry.id   AF-A0A932QLX4-F1
#
_cell.length_a   1.000
_cell.length_b   1.000
_cell.length_c   1.000
_cell.angle_alpha   90.00
_cell.angle_beta   90.00
_cell.angle_gamma   90.00
#
_symmetry.space_group_name_H-M   'P 1'
#
loop_
_entity.id
_entity.type
_entity.pdbx_description
1 polymer ?
#
loop_
_entity_poly.entity_id
_entity_poly.type
_entity_poly.pdbx_seq_one_letter_code
_entity_poly.pdbx_strand_id
1 'polypeptide(L)' 'MDRNRRDKMLTEINRLLMENELTGEDREAILEHIIKAHLDHMEDIEEVDIFQDRVNDLIDEYVEQHFEDTMEDNYN' A
#
# COMPACT_ATOMS: atom_id res chain seq x y z
N MET A 1 3.36 13.23 16.88
CA MET A 1 4.03 11.92 16.79
C MET A 1 5.53 12.12 16.64
N ASP A 2 6.34 11.40 17.44
CA ASP A 2 7.81 11.43 17.38
C ASP A 2 8.34 10.87 16.06
N ARG A 3 9.20 11.63 15.37
CA ARG A 3 9.76 11.26 14.04
C ARG A 3 10.43 9.88 14.07
N ASN A 4 11.19 9.61 15.14
CA ASN A 4 11.84 8.32 15.41
C ASN A 4 10.86 7.15 15.56
N ARG A 5 9.64 7.38 16.03
CA ARG A 5 8.64 6.32 16.17
C ARG A 5 8.04 5.96 14.81
N ARG A 6 7.81 6.97 13.97
CA ARG A 6 7.32 6.81 12.59
C ARG A 6 8.31 6.04 11.73
N ASP A 7 9.59 6.41 11.78
CA ASP A 7 10.65 5.77 11.00
C ASP A 7 10.86 4.30 11.39
N LYS A 8 10.78 3.99 12.70
CA LYS A 8 10.82 2.60 13.18
C LYS A 8 9.61 1.80 12.71
N MET A 9 8.42 2.40 12.72
CA MET A 9 7.20 1.74 12.24
C MET A 9 7.29 1.40 10.75
N LEU A 10 7.75 2.36 9.93
CA LEU A 10 7.96 2.15 8.49
C LEU A 10 9.03 1.10 8.22
N THR A 11 10.09 1.05 9.03
CA THR A 11 11.14 0.02 8.90
C THR A 11 10.59 -1.38 9.17
N GLU A 12 9.79 -1.54 10.22
CA GLU A 12 9.15 -2.83 10.54
C GLU A 12 8.12 -3.24 9.49
N ILE A 13 7.33 -2.30 8.97
CA ILE A 13 6.40 -2.54 7.86
C ILE A 13 7.16 -3.04 6.62
N ASN A 14 8.22 -2.33 6.22
CA ASN A 14 9.05 -2.74 5.08
C ASN A 14 9.67 -4.11 5.29
N ARG A 15 10.13 -4.39 6.52
CA ARG A 15 10.67 -5.70 6.85
C ARG A 15 9.61 -6.80 6.67
N LEU A 16 8.41 -6.61 7.24
CA LEU A 16 7.31 -7.57 7.12
C LEU A 16 6.95 -7.80 5.65
N LEU A 17 6.80 -6.74 4.86
CA LEU A 17 6.44 -6.86 3.43
C LEU A 17 7.53 -7.52 2.58
N MET A 18 8.79 -7.49 3.02
CA MET A 18 9.92 -8.15 2.35
C MET A 18 10.17 -9.59 2.82
N GLU A 19 9.48 -10.07 3.86
CA GLU A 19 9.61 -11.46 4.29
C GLU A 19 9.08 -12.40 3.19
N ASN A 20 9.94 -13.32 2.74
CA ASN A 20 9.67 -14.26 1.63
C ASN A 20 8.59 -15.31 1.97
N GLU A 21 8.15 -15.37 3.22
CA GLU A 21 7.13 -16.31 3.69
C GLU A 21 5.69 -15.77 3.49
N LEU A 22 5.54 -14.48 3.21
CA LEU A 22 4.24 -13.87 2.98
C LEU A 22 3.79 -14.04 1.53
N THR A 23 2.58 -14.56 1.35
CA THR A 23 1.92 -14.59 0.05
C THR A 23 1.52 -13.17 -0.38
N GLY A 24 1.12 -13.00 -1.64
CA GLY A 24 0.57 -11.73 -2.13
C GLY A 24 -0.64 -11.27 -1.32
N GLU A 25 -1.55 -12.21 -0.99
CA GLU A 25 -2.74 -11.94 -0.18
C GLU A 25 -2.38 -11.51 1.25
N ASP A 26 -1.36 -12.13 1.87
CA ASP A 26 -0.91 -11.73 3.20
C ASP A 26 -0.34 -10.30 3.21
N ARG A 27 0.40 -9.93 2.16
CA ARG A 27 0.96 -8.58 2.01
C ARG A 27 -0.14 -7.55 1.80
N GLU A 28 -1.14 -7.88 0.98
CA GLU A 28 -2.31 -7.03 0.74
C GLU A 28 -3.11 -6.80 2.04
N ALA A 29 -3.37 -7.85 2.81
CA ALA A 29 -4.06 -7.75 4.09
C ALA A 29 -3.30 -6.88 5.11
N ILE A 30 -1.97 -6.97 5.14
CA ILE A 30 -1.13 -6.12 6.00
C ILE A 30 -1.20 -4.65 5.55
N LEU A 31 -1.12 -4.39 4.24
CA LEU A 31 -1.23 -3.04 3.69
C LEU A 31 -2.60 -2.42 3.98
N GLU A 32 -3.68 -3.17 3.80
CA GLU A 32 -5.03 -2.73 4.13
C GLU A 32 -5.14 -2.33 5.61
N HIS A 33 -4.59 -3.15 6.51
CA HIS A 33 -4.64 -2.87 7.94
C HIS A 33 -3.85 -1.62 8.32
N ILE A 34 -2.70 -1.38 7.69
CA ILE A 34 -1.88 -0.19 7.90
C ILE A 34 -2.59 1.06 7.40
N ILE A 35 -3.15 1.02 6.19
CA ILE A 35 -3.91 2.11 5.58
C ILE A 35 -5.08 2.49 6.48
N LYS A 36 -5.85 1.50 6.93
CA LYS A 36 -7.00 1.72 7.80
C LYS A 36 -6.60 2.32 9.15
N ALA A 37 -5.57 1.79 9.79
CA ALA A 37 -5.06 2.34 11.05
C ALA A 37 -4.52 3.77 10.88
N HIS A 38 -3.96 4.11 9.71
CA HIS A 38 -3.50 5.46 9.44
C HIS A 38 -4.68 6.44 9.27
N LEU A 39 -5.70 6.04 8.52
CA LEU A 39 -6.93 6.80 8.32
C LEU A 39 -7.68 7.05 9.64
N ASP A 40 -7.77 6.03 10.52
CA ASP A 40 -8.41 6.15 11.83
C ASP A 40 -7.71 7.16 12.77
N HIS A 41 -6.46 7.51 12.47
CA HIS A 41 -5.67 8.49 13.22
C HIS A 41 -5.61 9.87 12.56
N MET A 42 -6.18 10.04 11.37
CA MET A 42 -6.31 11.35 10.74
C MET A 42 -7.55 12.07 11.31
N GLU A 43 -7.33 13.24 11.89
CA GLU A 43 -8.41 14.08 12.43
C GLU A 43 -8.94 15.08 11.39
N ASP A 44 -8.17 15.33 10.32
CA ASP A 44 -8.51 16.25 9.24
C ASP A 44 -9.03 15.50 8.02
N ILE A 45 -10.26 15.81 7.62
CA ILE A 45 -10.95 15.20 6.48
C ILE A 45 -10.23 15.55 5.16
N GLU A 46 -9.63 16.73 5.06
CA GLU A 46 -8.89 17.13 3.84
C GLU A 46 -7.60 16.30 3.68
N GLU A 47 -6.94 15.94 4.79
CA GLU A 47 -5.79 15.03 4.76
C GLU A 47 -6.18 13.60 4.41
N VAL A 48 -7.37 13.16 4.84
CA VAL A 48 -7.94 11.85 4.49
C VAL A 48 -8.17 11.74 2.99
N ASP A 49 -8.83 12.74 2.38
CA ASP A 49 -9.14 12.73 0.94
C ASP A 49 -7.84 12.70 0.11
N ILE A 50 -6.86 13.55 0.44
CA ILE A 50 -5.55 13.57 -0.25
C ILE A 50 -4.81 12.24 -0.12
N PHE A 51 -4.90 11.60 1.05
CA PHE A 51 -4.27 10.29 1.26
C PHE A 51 -4.97 9.18 0.48
N GLN A 52 -6.32 9.18 0.45
CA GLN A 52 -7.09 8.22 -0.32
C GLN A 52 -6.82 8.34 -1.83
N ASP A 53 -6.78 9.56 -2.36
CA ASP A 53 -6.44 9.80 -3.77
C ASP A 53 -5.07 9.22 -4.11
N ARG A 54 -4.06 9.47 -3.27
CA ARG A 54 -2.70 8.91 -3.46
C ARG A 54 -2.65 7.39 -3.39
N VAL A 55 -3.43 6.77 -2.52
CA VAL A 55 -3.51 5.30 -2.44
C VAL A 55 -4.15 4.75 -3.71
N ASN A 56 -5.21 5.40 -4.23
CA ASN A 56 -5.86 4.98 -5.47
C ASN A 56 -4.90 5.09 -6.67
N ASP A 57 -4.16 6.19 -6.80
CA ASP A 57 -3.17 6.35 -7.87
C ASP A 57 -2.12 5.23 -7.88
N LEU A 58 -1.66 4.82 -6.69
CA LEU A 58 -0.69 3.71 -6.55
C LEU A 58 -1.28 2.35 -6.89
N ILE A 59 -2.56 2.12 -6.58
CA ILE A 59 -3.28 0.91 -6.96
C ILE A 59 -3.46 0.87 -8.48
N ASP A 60 -3.87 1.98 -9.09
CA ASP A 60 -4.06 2.09 -10.54
C ASP A 60 -2.74 1.84 -11.29
N GLU A 61 -1.63 2.45 -10.84
CA GLU A 61 -0.30 2.20 -11.41
C GLU A 61 0.13 0.73 -11.28
N TYR A 62 -0.12 0.10 -10.13
CA TYR A 62 0.17 -1.33 -9.94
C TYR A 62 -0.66 -2.20 -10.87
N VAL A 63 -1.95 -1.90 -11.04
CA VAL A 63 -2.85 -2.64 -11.92
C VAL A 63 -2.41 -2.49 -13.38
N GLU A 64 -2.10 -1.28 -13.84
CA GLU A 64 -1.57 -1.05 -15.19
C GLU A 64 -0.29 -1.89 -15.42
N GLN A 65 0.69 -1.79 -14.52
CA GLN A 65 1.97 -2.48 -14.66
C GLN A 65 1.88 -4.01 -14.58
N HIS A 66 0.93 -4.59 -13.85
CA HIS A 66 0.82 -6.04 -13.67
C HIS A 66 -0.21 -6.71 -14.58
N PHE A 67 -1.15 -5.96 -15.16
CA PHE A 67 -2.22 -6.53 -15.99
C PHE A 67 -2.22 -6.06 -17.45
N GLU A 68 -1.56 -4.95 -17.84
CA GLU A 68 -1.46 -4.57 -19.25
C GLU A 68 -0.49 -5.46 -20.05
N ASP A 69 0.62 -5.91 -19.45
CA ASP A 69 1.58 -6.82 -20.12
C ASP A 69 1.00 -8.22 -20.38
N THR A 70 -0.07 -8.64 -19.70
CA THR A 70 -0.64 -9.99 -19.87
C THR A 70 -1.65 -10.09 -21.03
N MET A 71 -2.06 -8.96 -21.61
CA MET A 71 -3.02 -8.93 -22.72
C MET A 71 -2.36 -8.93 -24.11
N GLU A 72 -1.08 -8.55 -24.22
CA GLU A 72 -0.39 -8.48 -25.53
C GLU A 72 0.07 -9.86 -26.05
N ASP A 73 0.35 -10.82 -25.16
CA ASP A 73 0.85 -12.16 -25.53
C ASP A 73 -0.25 -13.17 -25.92
N ASN A 74 -1.54 -12.84 -25.77
CA ASN A 74 -2.66 -13.74 -26.12
C ASN A 74 -3.28 -13.46 -27.51
N TYR A 75 -2.69 -12.56 -28.30
CA TYR A 75 -3.14 -12.18 -29.64
C TYR A 75 -2.09 -12.40 -30.75
N ASN A 76 -1.24 -13.42 -30.64
CA ASN A 76 -0.36 -13.87 -31.73
C ASN A 76 -0.40 -15.38 -31.99
#